data_AF-A0A934PH67-F1
#
_entry.id   AF-A0A934PH67-F1
#
_cell.length_a   1.000
_cell.length_b   1.000
_cell.length_c   1.000
_cell.angle_alpha   90.00
_cell.angle_beta   90.00
_cell.angle_gamma   90.00
#
_symmetry.space_group_name_H-M   'P 1'
#
loop_
_entity.id
_entity.type
_entity.pdbx_description
1 polymer ?
#
loop_
_entity_poly.entity_id
_entity_poly.type
_entity_poly.pdbx_seq_one_letter_code
_entity_poly.pdbx_strand_id
1 'polypeptide(L)'
;MRPVDLRGLPMTLPAPELLRAPNTQVRRAVRRLRWFRRAFLEQIAVVSENSGIAFDVDTIRLADAFVEWSAAFESRKPTAPRDKRRFVDYVSGLMLDRLLRKSPLSTRGHEAPQDPESAVQYWPEGYACVVFCLNVRAAVLAQDFGETVESAPRMESLCDWTRFRASVAERPESAISFLQHFAGLEPDWRFPEVFQTSPRQSRPQLTLVTSSKRHTGPTPRRTLPADLAMVVFDLDTISNSRELVAEALTRVLGLYGYAPTDELLDQPLAASMTYVALQSGQLCPARFTDHFRKAVSTIFADQLQLAPSARATIARLARNGVKVRIAINDDKASLPDLGKLLDLDGLAELCDVTTAEQERKPGVASVWVSMDRARLRSANRCGFHVLGIKGQDGHMFEYSGEFIASLADFPFPFH
;
A
#
# COMPACT_ATOMS: atom_id res chain seq x y z
N MET A 1 6.56 23.81 -39.91
CA MET A 1 6.42 23.13 -38.60
C MET A 1 7.73 22.42 -38.30
N ARG A 2 8.44 22.80 -37.24
CA ARG A 2 9.60 22.03 -36.79
C ARG A 2 9.09 20.74 -36.12
N PRO A 3 9.70 19.58 -36.37
CA PRO A 3 9.34 18.37 -35.63
C PRO A 3 9.66 18.60 -34.16
N VAL A 4 8.65 18.43 -33.30
CA VAL A 4 8.86 18.41 -31.85
C VAL A 4 9.66 17.16 -31.55
N ASP A 5 10.87 17.34 -31.02
CA ASP A 5 11.68 16.23 -30.54
C ASP A 5 11.03 15.69 -29.26
N LEU A 6 10.38 14.53 -29.37
CA LEU A 6 9.67 13.85 -28.28
C LEU A 6 10.61 12.93 -27.47
N ARG A 7 11.91 12.89 -27.78
CA ARG A 7 12.88 12.07 -27.03
C ARG A 7 13.13 12.70 -25.66
N GLY A 8 12.51 12.15 -24.62
CA GLY A 8 12.72 12.54 -23.23
C GLY A 8 11.47 12.98 -22.46
N LEU A 9 10.29 12.96 -23.09
CA LEU A 9 9.03 13.05 -22.34
C LEU A 9 8.65 11.65 -21.84
N PRO A 10 8.31 11.47 -20.54
CA PRO A 10 7.90 10.17 -20.03
C PRO A 10 6.72 9.64 -20.87
N MET A 11 6.90 8.46 -21.47
CA MET A 11 5.85 7.81 -22.24
C MET A 11 4.58 7.68 -21.39
N THR A 12 3.58 8.49 -21.74
CA THR A 12 2.23 8.39 -21.18
C THR A 12 1.60 7.15 -21.77
N LEU A 13 1.20 6.20 -20.92
CA LEU A 13 0.60 4.96 -21.41
C LEU A 13 -0.74 5.26 -22.09
N PRO A 14 -0.95 4.80 -23.33
CA PRO A 14 -2.20 5.02 -24.03
C PRO A 14 -3.26 4.11 -23.39
N ALA A 15 -4.19 4.67 -22.63
CA ALA A 15 -5.18 3.91 -21.85
C ALA A 15 -6.60 4.16 -22.37
N PRO A 16 -7.43 3.11 -22.56
CA PRO A 16 -8.83 3.26 -22.93
C PRO A 16 -9.61 4.01 -21.84
N GLU A 17 -10.63 4.76 -22.27
CA GLU A 17 -11.50 5.55 -21.40
C GLU A 17 -12.15 4.71 -20.29
N LEU A 18 -12.45 3.45 -20.60
CA LEU A 18 -13.00 2.47 -19.68
C LEU A 18 -12.11 2.17 -18.46
N LEU A 19 -10.79 2.32 -18.59
CA LEU A 19 -9.85 2.22 -17.46
C LEU A 19 -9.75 3.52 -16.66
N ARG A 20 -10.21 4.64 -17.23
CA ARG A 20 -10.22 5.97 -16.60
C ARG A 20 -11.57 6.33 -15.97
N ALA A 21 -12.63 5.58 -16.27
CA ALA A 21 -13.99 5.87 -15.80
C ALA A 21 -14.08 5.82 -14.26
N PRO A 22 -14.40 6.95 -13.59
CA PRO A 22 -14.34 7.07 -12.12
C PRO A 22 -15.34 6.16 -11.38
N ASN A 23 -16.44 5.79 -12.04
CA ASN A 23 -17.47 4.93 -11.47
C ASN A 23 -17.19 3.42 -11.63
N THR A 24 -16.13 3.05 -12.35
CA THR A 24 -15.77 1.63 -12.56
C THR A 24 -14.70 1.24 -11.55
N GLN A 25 -15.04 0.40 -10.57
CA GLN A 25 -14.04 -0.22 -9.69
C GLN A 25 -13.24 -1.27 -10.48
N VAL A 26 -12.12 -0.86 -11.10
CA VAL A 26 -11.33 -1.68 -12.04
C VAL A 26 -10.89 -2.99 -11.39
N ARG A 27 -10.44 -2.97 -10.13
CA ARG A 27 -10.07 -4.20 -9.39
C ARG A 27 -11.20 -5.25 -9.35
N ARG A 28 -12.46 -4.82 -9.24
CA ARG A 28 -13.61 -5.73 -9.25
C ARG A 28 -14.04 -6.08 -10.67
N ALA A 29 -14.00 -5.11 -11.57
CA ALA A 29 -14.45 -5.26 -12.94
C ALA A 29 -13.54 -6.20 -13.76
N VAL A 30 -12.22 -6.10 -13.59
CA VAL A 30 -11.22 -6.92 -14.27
C VAL A 30 -11.38 -8.41 -13.98
N ARG A 31 -12.02 -8.78 -12.86
CA ARG A 31 -12.35 -10.18 -12.50
C ARG A 31 -13.59 -10.72 -13.22
N ARG A 32 -14.21 -9.95 -14.13
CA ARG A 32 -15.37 -10.38 -14.92
C ARG A 32 -14.94 -10.54 -16.37
N LEU A 33 -15.03 -11.76 -16.91
CA LEU A 33 -14.59 -12.09 -18.29
C LEU A 33 -15.12 -11.09 -19.34
N ARG A 34 -16.41 -10.75 -19.27
CA ARG A 34 -17.04 -9.80 -20.20
C ARG A 34 -16.36 -8.42 -20.19
N TRP A 35 -16.03 -7.93 -18.99
CA TRP A 35 -15.36 -6.64 -18.85
C TRP A 35 -13.89 -6.74 -19.27
N PHE A 36 -13.19 -7.80 -18.85
CA PHE A 36 -11.79 -8.05 -19.22
C PHE A 36 -11.62 -8.10 -20.75
N ARG A 37 -12.46 -8.87 -21.45
CA ARG A 37 -12.46 -8.95 -22.91
C ARG A 37 -12.71 -7.59 -23.55
N ARG A 38 -13.70 -6.82 -23.07
CA ARG A 38 -13.99 -5.49 -23.61
C ARG A 38 -12.80 -4.54 -23.42
N ALA A 39 -12.25 -4.47 -22.21
CA ALA A 39 -11.09 -3.64 -21.90
C ALA A 39 -9.86 -4.01 -22.74
N PHE A 40 -9.62 -5.30 -22.94
CA PHE A 40 -8.52 -5.77 -23.78
C PHE A 40 -8.71 -5.34 -25.24
N LEU A 41 -9.88 -5.58 -25.83
CA LEU A 41 -10.17 -5.21 -27.21
C LEU A 41 -10.06 -3.69 -27.44
N GLU A 42 -10.58 -2.88 -26.51
CA GLU A 42 -10.44 -1.41 -26.58
C GLU A 42 -8.97 -0.99 -26.48
N GLN A 43 -8.19 -1.61 -25.58
CA GLN A 43 -6.75 -1.33 -25.48
C GLN A 43 -5.99 -1.69 -26.77
N ILE A 44 -6.30 -2.83 -27.40
CA ILE A 44 -5.69 -3.24 -28.65
C ILE A 44 -6.05 -2.26 -29.77
N ALA A 45 -7.29 -1.78 -29.82
CA ALA A 45 -7.69 -0.75 -30.79
C ALA A 45 -6.86 0.54 -30.63
N VAL A 46 -6.67 1.01 -29.39
CA VAL A 46 -5.84 2.19 -29.11
C VAL A 46 -4.37 1.96 -29.48
N VAL A 47 -3.80 0.79 -29.20
CA VAL A 47 -2.41 0.47 -29.58
C VAL A 47 -2.29 0.38 -31.11
N SER A 48 -3.28 -0.21 -31.77
CA SER A 48 -3.33 -0.33 -33.24
C SER A 48 -3.36 1.05 -33.91
N GLU A 49 -4.21 1.95 -33.42
CA GLU A 49 -4.32 3.33 -33.91
C GLU A 49 -3.00 4.11 -33.74
N ASN A 50 -2.37 3.99 -32.57
CA ASN A 50 -1.13 4.72 -32.26
C ASN A 50 0.11 4.17 -32.98
N SER A 51 0.15 2.87 -33.27
CA SER A 51 1.31 2.21 -33.88
C SER A 51 1.17 1.96 -35.38
N GLY A 52 -0.05 2.04 -35.93
CA GLY A 52 -0.36 1.63 -37.29
C GLY A 52 -0.38 0.12 -37.52
N ILE A 53 -0.21 -0.70 -36.47
CA ILE A 53 -0.13 -2.16 -36.57
C ILE A 53 -1.52 -2.76 -36.39
N ALA A 54 -1.98 -3.55 -37.37
CA ALA A 54 -3.24 -4.27 -37.27
C ALA A 54 -3.08 -5.57 -36.48
N PHE A 55 -3.99 -5.81 -35.54
CA PHE A 55 -3.99 -7.01 -34.71
C PHE A 55 -5.22 -7.88 -34.96
N ASP A 56 -5.05 -9.20 -34.82
CA ASP A 56 -6.14 -10.16 -34.69
C ASP A 56 -6.18 -10.72 -33.26
N VAL A 57 -7.39 -10.89 -32.73
CA VAL A 57 -7.59 -11.36 -31.35
C VAL A 57 -8.38 -12.66 -31.34
N ASP A 58 -7.72 -13.75 -30.95
CA ASP A 58 -8.37 -15.02 -30.65
C ASP A 58 -9.08 -14.92 -29.30
N THR A 59 -10.39 -14.74 -29.37
CA THR A 59 -11.23 -14.55 -28.17
C THR A 59 -11.37 -15.81 -27.32
N ILE A 60 -11.11 -17.00 -27.88
CA ILE A 60 -11.12 -18.27 -27.12
C ILE A 60 -9.84 -18.34 -26.28
N ARG A 61 -8.67 -18.13 -26.90
CA ARG A 61 -7.38 -18.08 -26.19
C ARG A 61 -7.35 -16.96 -25.14
N LEU A 62 -7.99 -15.83 -25.42
CA LEU A 62 -8.11 -14.73 -24.47
C LEU A 62 -8.96 -15.13 -23.25
N ALA A 63 -10.05 -15.86 -23.46
CA ALA A 63 -10.88 -16.38 -22.38
C ALA A 63 -10.11 -17.43 -21.56
N ASP A 64 -9.35 -18.32 -22.19
CA ASP A 64 -8.50 -19.29 -21.50
C ASP A 64 -7.43 -18.61 -20.63
N ALA A 65 -6.77 -17.58 -21.18
CA ALA A 65 -5.79 -16.78 -20.43
C ALA A 65 -6.42 -16.13 -19.20
N PHE A 66 -7.64 -15.58 -19.36
CA PHE A 66 -8.40 -14.99 -18.28
C PHE A 66 -8.76 -16.01 -17.20
N VAL A 67 -9.24 -17.19 -17.57
CA VAL A 67 -9.63 -18.24 -16.62
C VAL A 67 -8.42 -18.71 -15.81
N GLU A 68 -7.28 -18.96 -16.47
CA GLU A 68 -6.04 -19.36 -15.78
C GLU A 68 -5.51 -18.27 -14.87
N TRP A 69 -5.55 -17.01 -15.31
CA TRP A 69 -5.16 -15.87 -14.50
C TRP A 69 -6.08 -15.71 -13.29
N SER A 70 -7.40 -15.80 -13.48
CA SER A 70 -8.38 -15.64 -12.41
C SER A 70 -8.22 -16.73 -11.35
N ALA A 71 -8.01 -17.98 -11.75
CA ALA A 71 -7.74 -19.08 -10.82
C ALA A 71 -6.44 -18.87 -10.03
N ALA A 72 -5.38 -18.40 -10.71
CA ALA A 72 -4.09 -18.11 -10.07
C ALA A 72 -4.16 -16.86 -9.16
N PHE A 73 -5.00 -15.87 -9.49
CA PHE A 73 -5.30 -14.73 -8.63
C PHE A 73 -5.96 -15.18 -7.32
N GLU A 74 -7.02 -15.99 -7.39
CA GLU A 74 -7.75 -16.40 -6.18
C GLU A 74 -6.90 -17.27 -5.25
N SER A 75 -6.12 -18.20 -5.81
CA SER A 75 -5.26 -19.10 -5.02
C SER A 75 -4.10 -18.39 -4.30
N ARG A 76 -3.71 -17.19 -4.74
CA ARG A 76 -2.54 -16.46 -4.22
C ARG A 76 -2.89 -15.14 -3.56
N LYS A 77 -4.18 -14.84 -3.44
CA LYS A 77 -4.68 -13.58 -2.91
C LYS A 77 -4.23 -13.42 -1.45
N PRO A 78 -3.52 -12.32 -1.09
CA PRO A 78 -3.13 -12.10 0.27
C PRO A 78 -4.35 -11.83 1.16
N THR A 79 -4.32 -12.40 2.35
CA THR A 79 -5.28 -12.10 3.42
C THR A 79 -4.95 -10.76 4.08
N ALA A 80 -3.67 -10.49 4.31
CA ALA A 80 -3.21 -9.29 4.98
C ALA A 80 -3.39 -8.02 4.13
N PRO A 81 -4.07 -6.96 4.63
CA PRO A 81 -4.26 -5.71 3.91
C PRO A 81 -2.97 -5.05 3.41
N ARG A 82 -1.89 -5.16 4.19
CA ARG A 82 -0.56 -4.58 3.87
C ARG A 82 0.06 -5.13 2.59
N ASP A 83 -0.31 -6.33 2.19
CA ASP A 83 0.25 -7.01 1.01
C ASP A 83 -0.59 -6.74 -0.25
N LYS A 84 -1.82 -6.22 -0.11
CA LYS A 84 -2.75 -5.97 -1.23
C LYS A 84 -2.16 -5.05 -2.28
N ARG A 85 -1.44 -3.99 -1.87
CA ARG A 85 -0.80 -3.05 -2.79
C ARG A 85 0.27 -3.72 -3.66
N ARG A 86 1.19 -4.48 -3.03
CA ARG A 86 2.24 -5.23 -3.74
C ARG A 86 1.67 -6.35 -4.60
N PHE A 87 0.58 -6.94 -4.14
CA PHE A 87 -0.12 -7.96 -4.89
C PHE A 87 -0.69 -7.45 -6.21
N VAL A 88 -1.04 -6.15 -6.30
CA VAL A 88 -1.41 -5.54 -7.60
C VAL A 88 -0.25 -5.60 -8.59
N ASP A 89 0.98 -5.30 -8.16
CA ASP A 89 2.17 -5.38 -9.03
C ASP A 89 2.40 -6.81 -9.52
N TYR A 90 2.38 -7.77 -8.59
CA TYR A 90 2.56 -9.19 -8.89
C TYR A 90 1.45 -9.72 -9.82
N VAL A 91 0.18 -9.44 -9.53
CA VAL A 91 -0.92 -10.07 -10.27
C VAL A 91 -1.16 -9.47 -11.65
N SER A 92 -0.72 -8.22 -11.85
CA SER A 92 -0.63 -7.62 -13.19
C SER A 92 0.46 -8.32 -14.01
N GLY A 93 1.60 -8.66 -13.38
CA GLY A 93 2.64 -9.47 -14.01
C GLY A 93 2.17 -10.88 -14.34
N LEU A 94 1.39 -11.48 -13.44
CA LEU A 94 0.79 -12.80 -13.64
C LEU A 94 -0.22 -12.80 -14.80
N MET A 95 -0.96 -11.69 -14.99
CA MET A 95 -1.83 -11.50 -16.15
C MET A 95 -1.02 -11.51 -17.45
N LEU A 96 0.10 -10.80 -17.48
CA LEU A 96 0.99 -10.75 -18.63
C LEU A 96 1.53 -12.15 -18.97
N ASP A 97 2.00 -12.90 -17.97
CA ASP A 97 2.44 -14.29 -18.17
C ASP A 97 1.36 -15.16 -18.85
N ARG A 98 0.10 -15.10 -18.39
CA ARG A 98 -0.99 -15.89 -19.01
C ARG A 98 -1.32 -15.45 -20.42
N LEU A 99 -1.33 -14.15 -20.67
CA LEU A 99 -1.55 -13.59 -22.01
C LEU A 99 -0.46 -14.07 -22.98
N LEU A 100 0.81 -14.02 -22.58
CA LEU A 100 1.92 -14.44 -23.45
C LEU A 100 1.90 -15.95 -23.69
N ARG A 101 1.64 -16.77 -22.66
CA ARG A 101 1.53 -18.24 -22.81
C ARG A 101 0.41 -18.66 -23.75
N LYS A 102 -0.76 -18.01 -23.67
CA LYS A 102 -1.90 -18.33 -24.54
C LYS A 102 -1.79 -17.67 -25.91
N SER A 103 -1.00 -16.60 -26.03
CA SER A 103 -0.82 -15.85 -27.27
C SER A 103 -2.16 -15.59 -27.98
N PRO A 104 -3.08 -14.84 -27.35
CA PRO A 104 -4.40 -14.54 -27.93
C PRO A 104 -4.32 -13.46 -29.01
N LEU A 105 -3.15 -12.89 -29.26
CA LEU A 105 -2.93 -11.76 -30.14
C LEU A 105 -1.94 -12.17 -31.22
N SER A 106 -2.24 -11.80 -32.46
CA SER A 106 -1.32 -11.94 -33.60
C SER A 106 -1.36 -10.67 -34.44
N THR A 107 -0.23 -10.31 -35.05
CA THR A 107 -0.20 -9.22 -36.02
C THR A 107 -0.67 -9.66 -37.39
N ARG A 108 -1.43 -8.81 -38.09
CA ARG A 108 -1.83 -9.03 -39.48
C ARG A 108 -0.88 -8.28 -40.40
N GLY A 109 -0.18 -9.01 -41.27
CA GLY A 109 0.62 -8.41 -42.34
C GLY A 109 1.73 -7.48 -41.87
N HIS A 110 2.34 -7.78 -40.71
CA HIS A 110 3.44 -6.96 -40.18
C HIS A 110 4.63 -7.02 -41.13
N GLU A 111 4.87 -5.92 -41.84
CA GLU A 111 6.07 -5.73 -42.65
C GLU A 111 7.30 -5.53 -41.74
N ALA A 112 8.50 -5.55 -42.34
CA ALA A 112 9.73 -5.34 -41.59
C ALA A 112 9.68 -4.00 -40.80
N PRO A 113 10.31 -3.92 -39.61
CA PRO A 113 10.28 -2.72 -38.78
C PRO A 113 10.75 -1.49 -39.58
N GLN A 114 9.91 -0.46 -39.65
CA GLN A 114 10.26 0.82 -40.27
C GLN A 114 11.22 1.63 -39.38
N ASP A 115 11.12 1.43 -38.07
CA ASP A 115 12.02 1.95 -37.05
C ASP A 115 12.60 0.78 -36.23
N PRO A 116 13.89 0.46 -36.42
CA PRO A 116 14.53 -0.66 -35.74
C PRO A 116 14.72 -0.42 -34.24
N GLU A 117 14.60 0.81 -33.74
CA GLU A 117 14.68 1.12 -32.29
C GLU A 117 13.32 1.05 -31.60
N SER A 118 12.24 0.93 -32.36
CA SER A 118 10.87 0.94 -31.83
C SER A 118 10.47 -0.40 -31.20
N ALA A 119 10.24 -0.37 -29.88
CA ALA A 119 9.76 -1.52 -29.13
C ALA A 119 8.44 -2.12 -29.68
N VAL A 120 7.51 -1.25 -30.08
CA VAL A 120 6.20 -1.66 -30.60
C VAL A 120 6.32 -2.30 -31.98
N GLN A 121 7.35 -1.96 -32.78
CA GLN A 121 7.58 -2.62 -34.07
C GLN A 121 8.45 -3.89 -33.94
N TYR A 122 9.31 -3.96 -32.92
CA TYR A 122 10.17 -5.11 -32.64
C TYR A 122 9.37 -6.34 -32.17
N TRP A 123 8.41 -6.16 -31.26
CA TRP A 123 7.53 -7.22 -30.81
C TRP A 123 6.13 -6.68 -30.49
N PRO A 124 5.30 -6.47 -31.52
CA PRO A 124 4.02 -5.78 -31.37
C PRO A 124 3.05 -6.49 -30.41
N GLU A 125 2.99 -7.82 -30.48
CA GLU A 125 2.06 -8.60 -29.64
C GLU A 125 2.44 -8.50 -28.15
N GLY A 126 3.74 -8.63 -27.86
CA GLY A 126 4.27 -8.48 -26.50
C GLY A 126 4.07 -7.05 -25.98
N TYR A 127 4.34 -6.05 -26.82
CA TYR A 127 4.14 -4.64 -26.49
C TYR A 127 2.70 -4.34 -26.09
N ALA A 128 1.73 -4.77 -26.90
CA ALA A 128 0.32 -4.55 -26.63
C ALA A 128 -0.15 -5.22 -25.32
N CYS A 129 0.34 -6.44 -25.03
CA CYS A 129 0.04 -7.13 -23.78
C CYS A 129 0.64 -6.41 -22.55
N VAL A 130 1.87 -5.90 -22.64
CA VAL A 130 2.52 -5.14 -21.57
C VAL A 130 1.76 -3.85 -21.29
N VAL A 131 1.44 -3.07 -22.33
CA VAL A 131 0.69 -1.81 -22.18
C VAL A 131 -0.65 -2.05 -21.50
N PHE A 132 -1.39 -3.09 -21.92
CA PHE A 132 -2.65 -3.46 -21.26
C PHE A 132 -2.47 -3.75 -19.77
N CYS A 133 -1.49 -4.57 -19.40
CA CYS A 133 -1.24 -4.94 -18.01
C CYS A 133 -0.79 -3.74 -17.17
N LEU A 134 0.04 -2.84 -17.72
CA LEU A 134 0.46 -1.62 -17.05
C LEU A 134 -0.70 -0.64 -16.84
N ASN A 135 -1.61 -0.51 -17.80
CA ASN A 135 -2.79 0.34 -17.67
C ASN A 135 -3.80 -0.18 -16.66
N VAL A 136 -4.05 -1.50 -16.65
CA VAL A 136 -4.88 -2.14 -15.62
C VAL A 136 -4.25 -1.92 -14.24
N ARG A 137 -2.94 -2.13 -14.11
CA ARG A 137 -2.19 -1.85 -12.89
C ARG A 137 -2.37 -0.40 -12.44
N ALA A 138 -2.05 0.56 -13.31
CA ALA A 138 -2.13 1.99 -13.01
C ALA A 138 -3.55 2.40 -12.56
N ALA A 139 -4.58 1.90 -13.24
CA ALA A 139 -5.97 2.18 -12.88
C ALA A 139 -6.34 1.64 -11.49
N VAL A 140 -5.92 0.42 -11.14
CA VAL A 140 -6.15 -0.14 -9.80
C VAL A 140 -5.40 0.66 -8.73
N LEU A 141 -4.17 1.08 -9.02
CA LEU A 141 -3.35 1.86 -8.08
C LEU A 141 -3.93 3.25 -7.82
N ALA A 142 -4.40 3.93 -8.87
CA ALA A 142 -5.06 5.22 -8.73
C ALA A 142 -6.37 5.10 -7.93
N GLN A 143 -7.20 4.10 -8.23
CA GLN A 143 -8.53 3.97 -7.63
C GLN A 143 -8.51 3.43 -6.19
N ASP A 144 -7.72 2.40 -5.91
CA ASP A 144 -7.74 1.71 -4.62
C ASP A 144 -6.68 2.21 -3.64
N PHE A 145 -5.66 2.93 -4.12
CA PHE A 145 -4.51 3.35 -3.30
C PHE A 145 -4.16 4.84 -3.45
N GLY A 146 -4.85 5.59 -4.30
CA GLY A 146 -4.59 7.03 -4.51
C GLY A 146 -3.23 7.31 -5.16
N GLU A 147 -2.62 6.32 -5.80
CA GLU A 147 -1.31 6.45 -6.44
C GLU A 147 -1.45 6.82 -7.92
N THR A 148 -0.98 8.00 -8.31
CA THR A 148 -0.88 8.39 -9.72
C THR A 148 0.34 7.75 -10.36
N VAL A 149 0.12 6.83 -11.29
CA VAL A 149 1.17 6.19 -12.09
C VAL A 149 1.12 6.80 -13.49
N GLU A 150 1.94 7.82 -13.71
CA GLU A 150 1.90 8.62 -14.95
C GLU A 150 2.92 8.18 -16.00
N SER A 151 3.85 7.28 -15.64
CA SER A 151 4.93 6.87 -16.56
C SER A 151 5.36 5.43 -16.38
N ALA A 152 5.84 4.85 -17.48
CA ALA A 152 6.50 3.55 -17.53
C ALA A 152 7.92 3.75 -18.11
N PRO A 153 8.88 4.21 -17.29
CA PRO A 153 10.11 4.85 -17.77
C PRO A 153 11.06 3.89 -18.52
N ARG A 154 10.88 2.58 -18.37
CA ARG A 154 11.74 1.58 -19.04
C ARG A 154 11.12 0.98 -20.31
N MET A 155 9.94 1.45 -20.72
CA MET A 155 9.27 0.97 -21.94
C MET A 155 9.99 1.36 -23.24
N GLU A 156 10.87 2.36 -23.21
CA GLU A 156 11.59 2.87 -24.39
C GLU A 156 12.85 2.07 -24.72
N SER A 157 13.36 1.25 -23.80
CA SER A 157 14.63 0.53 -23.96
C SER A 157 14.46 -0.74 -24.81
N LEU A 158 14.83 -0.69 -26.09
CA LEU A 158 14.82 -1.88 -26.97
C LEU A 158 15.68 -3.03 -26.40
N CYS A 159 16.76 -2.71 -25.68
CA CYS A 159 17.58 -3.72 -25.02
C CYS A 159 16.77 -4.51 -23.99
N ASP A 160 15.93 -3.83 -23.21
CA ASP A 160 15.06 -4.47 -22.23
C ASP A 160 13.99 -5.33 -22.93
N TRP A 161 13.44 -4.86 -24.05
CA TRP A 161 12.50 -5.64 -24.88
C TRP A 161 13.12 -6.90 -25.48
N THR A 162 14.36 -6.80 -25.95
CA THR A 162 15.10 -7.94 -26.49
C THR A 162 15.34 -8.99 -25.41
N ARG A 163 15.78 -8.56 -24.22
CA ARG A 163 15.95 -9.44 -23.05
C ARG A 163 14.62 -10.04 -22.60
N PHE A 164 13.57 -9.24 -22.59
CA PHE A 164 12.24 -9.68 -22.19
C PHE A 164 11.71 -10.78 -23.11
N ARG A 165 11.75 -10.55 -24.44
CA ARG A 165 11.30 -11.51 -25.44
C ARG A 165 12.06 -12.83 -25.34
N ALA A 166 13.39 -12.77 -25.22
CA ALA A 166 14.22 -13.96 -25.05
C ALA A 166 13.89 -14.70 -23.74
N SER A 167 13.76 -13.96 -22.64
CA SER A 167 13.50 -14.55 -21.31
C SER A 167 12.13 -15.20 -21.21
N VAL A 168 11.09 -14.63 -21.82
CA VAL A 168 9.74 -15.22 -21.82
C VAL A 168 9.66 -16.45 -22.72
N ALA A 169 10.42 -16.48 -23.82
CA ALA A 169 10.49 -17.66 -24.68
C ALA A 169 11.10 -18.87 -23.94
N GLU A 170 12.06 -18.63 -23.05
CA GLU A 170 12.69 -19.66 -22.22
C GLU A 170 11.87 -19.98 -20.95
N ARG A 171 11.43 -18.94 -20.24
CA ARG A 171 10.75 -18.98 -18.94
C ARG A 171 9.61 -17.98 -18.92
N PRO A 172 8.36 -18.36 -19.26
CA PRO A 172 7.31 -17.37 -19.43
C PRO A 172 6.95 -16.64 -18.13
N GLU A 173 7.19 -17.24 -16.96
CA GLU A 173 7.00 -16.62 -15.65
C GLU A 173 7.87 -15.38 -15.41
N SER A 174 8.98 -15.23 -16.16
CA SER A 174 9.80 -14.01 -16.14
C SER A 174 9.03 -12.76 -16.51
N ALA A 175 7.88 -12.89 -17.20
CA ALA A 175 6.99 -11.79 -17.51
C ALA A 175 6.53 -11.01 -16.27
N ILE A 176 6.45 -11.66 -15.10
CA ILE A 176 6.08 -11.01 -13.85
C ILE A 176 7.13 -9.96 -13.46
N SER A 177 8.40 -10.37 -13.46
CA SER A 177 9.54 -9.53 -13.11
C SER A 177 9.79 -8.44 -14.16
N PHE A 178 9.60 -8.75 -15.45
CA PHE A 178 9.72 -7.74 -16.50
C PHE A 178 8.62 -6.68 -16.44
N LEU A 179 7.37 -7.03 -16.10
CA LEU A 179 6.34 -6.00 -15.92
C LEU A 179 6.70 -5.04 -14.77
N GLN A 180 7.24 -5.56 -13.67
CA GLN A 180 7.75 -4.74 -12.56
C GLN A 180 8.90 -3.82 -13.01
N HIS A 181 9.85 -4.36 -13.78
CA HIS A 181 10.95 -3.59 -14.38
C HIS A 181 10.44 -2.46 -15.28
N PHE A 182 9.48 -2.74 -16.18
CA PHE A 182 8.86 -1.72 -17.04
C PHE A 182 8.11 -0.65 -16.26
N ALA A 183 7.50 -1.03 -15.14
CA ALA A 183 6.86 -0.12 -14.19
C ALA A 183 7.83 0.69 -13.32
N GLY A 184 9.16 0.52 -13.49
CA GLY A 184 10.18 1.21 -12.70
C GLY A 184 10.36 0.67 -11.28
N LEU A 185 9.85 -0.52 -10.99
CA LEU A 185 10.04 -1.21 -9.71
C LEU A 185 11.30 -2.08 -9.73
N GLU A 186 11.81 -2.42 -8.55
CA GLU A 186 12.86 -3.42 -8.40
C GLU A 186 12.23 -4.83 -8.42
N PRO A 187 12.52 -5.66 -9.44
CA PRO A 187 11.85 -6.94 -9.61
C PRO A 187 12.60 -8.11 -8.94
N ASP A 188 11.86 -9.16 -8.56
CA ASP A 188 12.47 -10.42 -8.13
C ASP A 188 12.74 -11.31 -9.36
N TRP A 189 13.99 -11.33 -9.82
CA TRP A 189 14.40 -12.16 -10.96
C TRP A 189 14.52 -13.66 -10.63
N ARG A 190 14.64 -14.00 -9.34
CA ARG A 190 14.99 -15.36 -8.89
C ARG A 190 13.75 -16.23 -8.76
N PHE A 191 12.66 -15.68 -8.21
CA PHE A 191 11.38 -16.39 -8.05
C PHE A 191 10.19 -15.54 -8.53
N PRO A 192 10.11 -15.20 -9.84
CA PRO A 192 9.03 -14.37 -10.40
C PRO A 192 7.62 -14.87 -10.07
N GLU A 193 7.43 -16.19 -10.07
CA GLU A 193 6.15 -16.86 -9.91
C GLU A 193 5.64 -16.91 -8.46
N VAL A 194 6.51 -16.65 -7.48
CA VAL A 194 6.17 -16.72 -6.05
C VAL A 194 5.78 -15.33 -5.55
N PHE A 195 4.51 -15.14 -5.19
CA PHE A 195 4.12 -13.94 -4.47
C PHE A 195 4.70 -14.00 -3.05
N GLN A 196 5.63 -13.09 -2.75
CA GLN A 196 6.21 -12.97 -1.42
C GLN A 196 5.35 -12.02 -0.56
N THR A 197 4.47 -12.59 0.27
CA THR A 197 3.94 -11.90 1.45
C THR A 197 5.11 -11.64 2.40
N SER A 198 5.25 -10.45 3.00
CA SER A 198 6.35 -10.26 3.97
C SER A 198 6.25 -11.25 5.16
N PRO A 199 7.36 -11.82 5.69
CA PRO A 199 8.76 -11.42 5.48
C PRO A 199 9.71 -12.54 5.02
N ARG A 200 10.42 -12.28 3.91
CA ARG A 200 11.85 -12.57 3.75
C ARG A 200 12.37 -11.49 2.81
N GLN A 201 13.22 -10.61 3.32
CA GLN A 201 14.26 -10.04 2.49
C GLN A 201 14.97 -11.22 1.82
N SER A 202 14.83 -11.35 0.50
CA SER A 202 15.74 -12.15 -0.30
C SER A 202 17.16 -11.77 0.14
N ARG A 203 17.91 -12.77 0.64
CA ARG A 203 19.30 -12.67 1.10
C ARG A 203 20.01 -11.48 0.45
N PRO A 204 20.54 -10.48 1.18
CA PRO A 204 21.64 -9.74 0.62
C PRO A 204 22.68 -10.78 0.22
N GLN A 205 23.07 -10.82 -1.06
CA GLN A 205 24.37 -11.38 -1.38
C GLN A 205 25.34 -10.70 -0.43
N LEU A 206 26.09 -11.52 0.30
CA LEU A 206 27.18 -11.07 1.15
C LEU A 206 28.18 -10.33 0.24
N THR A 207 28.01 -9.02 0.08
CA THR A 207 29.17 -8.16 -0.12
C THR A 207 29.83 -8.11 1.25
N LEU A 208 30.94 -8.81 1.36
CA LEU A 208 31.81 -8.78 2.52
C LEU A 208 32.42 -7.37 2.59
N VAL A 209 31.66 -6.40 3.09
CA VAL A 209 32.22 -5.17 3.61
C VAL A 209 32.80 -5.56 4.96
N THR A 210 34.12 -5.59 5.03
CA THR A 210 34.88 -5.72 6.27
C THR A 210 34.57 -4.53 7.18
N SER A 211 33.42 -4.55 7.86
CA SER A 211 33.22 -3.74 9.05
C SER A 211 33.78 -4.51 10.24
N SER A 212 35.11 -4.43 10.37
CA SER A 212 35.77 -4.70 11.64
C SER A 212 35.34 -3.63 12.64
N LYS A 213 34.31 -3.93 13.44
CA LYS A 213 34.28 -3.71 14.89
C LYS A 213 32.96 -4.21 15.45
N ARG A 214 33.03 -5.40 16.06
CA ARG A 214 32.07 -5.82 17.08
C ARG A 214 32.09 -4.76 18.19
N HIS A 215 30.96 -4.12 18.44
CA HIS A 215 30.67 -3.51 19.73
C HIS A 215 29.65 -4.41 20.43
N THR A 216 30.18 -5.39 21.16
CA THR A 216 29.52 -5.98 22.32
C THR A 216 29.70 -4.99 23.47
N GLY A 217 28.78 -4.03 23.55
CA GLY A 217 28.68 -3.03 24.62
C GLY A 217 27.23 -2.57 24.73
N PRO A 218 26.80 -2.00 25.87
CA PRO A 218 25.42 -1.57 26.07
C PRO A 218 25.01 -0.63 24.95
N THR A 219 23.86 -0.89 24.35
CA THR A 219 23.28 -0.14 23.24
C THR A 219 23.39 1.36 23.57
N PRO A 220 24.07 2.18 22.74
CA PRO A 220 24.23 3.59 23.04
C PRO A 220 22.83 4.20 23.22
N ARG A 221 22.57 4.78 24.39
CA ARG A 221 21.39 5.61 24.62
C ARG A 221 21.43 6.73 23.59
N ARG A 222 20.66 6.59 22.52
CA ARG A 222 20.55 7.61 21.49
C ARG A 222 19.58 8.68 21.98
N THR A 223 20.08 9.90 21.97
CA THR A 223 19.42 11.10 22.47
C THR A 223 18.56 11.71 21.36
N LEU A 224 17.37 12.18 21.73
CA LEU A 224 16.55 13.01 20.83
C LEU A 224 17.34 14.27 20.41
N PRO A 225 16.95 14.91 19.29
CA PRO A 225 17.50 16.21 18.93
C PRO A 225 17.40 17.20 20.10
N ALA A 226 18.47 17.93 20.37
CA ALA A 226 18.53 18.88 21.49
C ALA A 226 17.55 20.06 21.31
N ASP A 227 17.14 20.32 20.07
CA ASP A 227 16.20 21.36 19.63
C ASP A 227 14.77 20.84 19.45
N LEU A 228 14.42 19.71 20.07
CA LEU A 228 13.09 19.11 19.99
C LEU A 228 12.00 20.10 20.44
N ALA A 229 11.19 20.56 19.49
CA ALA A 229 10.13 21.52 19.79
C ALA A 229 8.74 20.89 19.84
N MET A 230 8.54 19.73 19.19
CA MET A 230 7.23 19.09 19.13
C MET A 230 7.31 17.56 19.18
N VAL A 231 6.39 16.94 19.91
CA VAL A 231 6.17 15.49 19.91
C VAL A 231 4.70 15.21 19.63
N VAL A 232 4.46 14.34 18.65
CA VAL A 232 3.12 13.86 18.29
C VAL A 232 3.01 12.39 18.72
N PHE A 233 2.00 12.07 19.52
CA PHE A 233 1.67 10.70 19.91
C PHE A 233 0.40 10.25 19.20
N ASP A 234 0.37 9.04 18.67
CA ASP A 234 -0.91 8.45 18.26
C ASP A 234 -1.72 8.03 19.50
N LEU A 235 -3.02 8.33 19.51
CA LEU A 235 -3.89 7.98 20.64
C LEU A 235 -3.82 6.49 21.02
N ASP A 236 -3.82 5.61 20.01
CA ASP A 236 -3.71 4.16 20.18
C ASP A 236 -2.40 3.71 20.83
N THR A 237 -1.37 4.56 20.79
CA THR A 237 -0.05 4.28 21.36
C THR A 237 0.02 4.61 22.85
N ILE A 238 -0.83 5.52 23.32
CA ILE A 238 -0.75 6.11 24.65
C ILE A 238 -1.98 5.85 25.53
N SER A 239 -2.98 5.14 25.01
CA SER A 239 -4.26 4.88 25.70
C SER A 239 -4.70 3.43 25.52
N ASN A 240 -5.69 3.02 26.30
CA ASN A 240 -6.40 1.74 26.14
C ASN A 240 -7.46 1.77 25.00
N SER A 241 -7.40 2.74 24.09
CA SER A 241 -8.49 2.95 23.12
C SER A 241 -8.62 1.82 22.09
N ARG A 242 -7.58 0.99 21.87
CA ARG A 242 -7.65 -0.16 20.96
C ARG A 242 -8.46 -1.29 21.60
N GLU A 243 -8.21 -1.57 22.87
CA GLU A 243 -8.93 -2.56 23.67
C GLU A 243 -10.42 -2.18 23.77
N LEU A 244 -10.71 -0.90 24.04
CA LEU A 244 -12.09 -0.41 24.11
C LEU A 244 -12.82 -0.47 22.76
N VAL A 245 -12.11 -0.26 21.64
CA VAL A 245 -12.69 -0.44 20.29
C VAL A 245 -13.01 -1.91 20.03
N ALA A 246 -12.12 -2.83 20.42
CA ALA A 246 -12.36 -4.26 20.32
C ALA A 246 -13.55 -4.71 21.17
N GLU A 247 -13.70 -4.17 22.38
CA GLU A 247 -14.86 -4.39 23.24
C GLU A 247 -16.16 -3.86 22.60
N ALA A 248 -16.13 -2.63 22.08
CA ALA A 248 -17.27 -2.04 21.38
C ALA A 248 -17.70 -2.88 20.18
N LEU A 249 -16.72 -3.37 19.39
CA LEU A 249 -16.98 -4.23 18.25
C LEU A 249 -17.61 -5.56 18.69
N THR A 250 -17.05 -6.19 19.72
CA THR A 250 -17.57 -7.43 20.31
C THR A 250 -19.02 -7.27 20.75
N ARG A 251 -19.33 -6.19 21.47
CA ARG A 251 -20.69 -5.88 21.91
C ARG A 251 -21.66 -5.71 20.74
N VAL A 252 -21.24 -5.01 19.69
CA VAL A 252 -22.08 -4.76 18.52
C VAL A 252 -22.31 -6.03 17.73
N LEU A 253 -21.28 -6.87 17.51
CA LEU A 253 -21.43 -8.17 16.87
C LEU A 253 -22.39 -9.08 17.65
N GLY A 254 -22.33 -9.05 18.98
CA GLY A 254 -23.26 -9.75 19.85
C GLY A 254 -24.73 -9.34 19.66
N LEU A 255 -25.01 -8.05 19.40
CA LEU A 255 -26.37 -7.58 19.07
C LEU A 255 -26.93 -8.19 17.78
N TYR A 256 -26.06 -8.64 16.89
CA TYR A 256 -26.43 -9.31 15.64
C TYR A 256 -26.25 -10.83 15.69
N GLY A 257 -25.93 -11.41 16.86
CA GLY A 257 -25.78 -12.85 17.05
C GLY A 257 -24.45 -13.42 16.56
N TYR A 258 -23.40 -12.61 16.44
CA TYR A 258 -22.07 -13.04 16.00
C TYR A 258 -21.03 -12.95 17.11
N ALA A 259 -20.12 -13.91 17.13
CA ALA A 259 -18.93 -13.86 17.98
C ALA A 259 -17.76 -13.18 17.21
N PRO A 260 -16.98 -12.29 17.85
CA PRO A 260 -15.76 -11.77 17.24
C PRO A 260 -14.72 -12.88 17.09
N THR A 261 -13.84 -12.74 16.10
CA THR A 261 -12.59 -13.50 16.01
C THR A 261 -11.41 -12.57 16.30
N ASP A 262 -10.32 -13.08 16.85
CA ASP A 262 -9.12 -12.28 17.14
C ASP A 262 -8.61 -11.55 15.89
N GLU A 263 -8.67 -12.22 14.73
CA GLU A 263 -8.30 -11.63 13.44
C GLU A 263 -9.14 -10.41 13.06
N LEU A 264 -10.41 -10.34 13.52
CA LEU A 264 -11.36 -9.29 13.17
C LEU A 264 -11.19 -8.04 14.05
N LEU A 265 -10.77 -8.22 15.30
CA LEU A 265 -10.62 -7.12 16.27
C LEU A 265 -9.55 -6.11 15.85
N ASP A 266 -8.60 -6.54 15.02
CA ASP A 266 -7.52 -5.71 14.47
C ASP A 266 -7.81 -5.16 13.06
N GLN A 267 -9.00 -5.41 12.51
CA GLN A 267 -9.36 -4.93 11.18
C GLN A 267 -10.15 -3.61 11.23
N PRO A 268 -10.13 -2.83 10.13
CA PRO A 268 -11.04 -1.69 9.98
C PRO A 268 -12.51 -2.11 10.10
N LEU A 269 -13.38 -1.20 10.56
CA LEU A 269 -14.82 -1.44 10.73
C LEU A 269 -15.50 -2.05 9.48
N ALA A 270 -15.05 -1.68 8.28
CA ALA A 270 -15.56 -2.22 7.02
C ALA A 270 -15.34 -3.74 6.88
N ALA A 271 -14.28 -4.29 7.47
CA ALA A 271 -14.04 -5.73 7.52
C ALA A 271 -15.07 -6.42 8.42
N SER A 272 -15.39 -5.84 9.58
CA SER A 272 -16.46 -6.30 10.47
C SER A 272 -17.83 -6.29 9.79
N MET A 273 -18.13 -5.25 9.02
CA MET A 273 -19.35 -5.22 8.20
C MET A 273 -19.38 -6.34 7.15
N THR A 274 -18.23 -6.60 6.52
CA THR A 274 -18.10 -7.70 5.55
C THR A 274 -18.26 -9.06 6.22
N TYR A 275 -17.69 -9.23 7.42
CA TYR A 275 -17.83 -10.45 8.22
C TYR A 275 -19.31 -10.72 8.56
N VAL A 276 -20.03 -9.71 9.05
CA VAL A 276 -21.48 -9.80 9.32
C VAL A 276 -22.25 -10.18 8.05
N ALA A 277 -21.89 -9.58 6.90
CA ALA A 277 -22.55 -9.90 5.65
C ALA A 277 -22.30 -11.35 5.18
N LEU A 278 -21.08 -11.84 5.35
CA LEU A 278 -20.71 -13.22 5.02
C LEU A 278 -21.40 -14.23 5.93
N GLN A 279 -21.49 -13.96 7.23
CA GLN A 279 -22.12 -14.88 8.21
C GLN A 279 -23.65 -14.86 8.12
N SER A 280 -24.27 -13.72 7.81
CA SER A 280 -25.72 -13.62 7.62
C SER A 280 -26.22 -14.13 6.26
N GLY A 281 -25.35 -14.14 5.24
CA GLY A 281 -25.78 -14.26 3.84
C GLY A 281 -26.58 -13.05 3.32
N GLN A 282 -26.59 -11.94 4.07
CA GLN A 282 -27.32 -10.72 3.75
C GLN A 282 -26.37 -9.51 3.76
N LEU A 283 -26.84 -8.36 3.27
CA LEU A 283 -26.07 -7.12 3.43
C LEU A 283 -26.00 -6.73 4.90
N CYS A 284 -24.86 -6.17 5.33
CA CYS A 284 -24.69 -5.66 6.68
C CYS A 284 -25.81 -4.65 7.00
N PRO A 285 -26.50 -4.77 8.15
CA PRO A 285 -27.60 -3.87 8.48
C PRO A 285 -27.17 -2.41 8.46
N ALA A 286 -28.00 -1.53 7.88
CA ALA A 286 -27.69 -0.11 7.73
C ALA A 286 -27.37 0.59 9.07
N ARG A 287 -27.92 0.09 10.18
CA ARG A 287 -27.69 0.62 11.54
C ARG A 287 -26.41 0.11 12.21
N PHE A 288 -25.66 -0.79 11.58
CA PHE A 288 -24.47 -1.40 12.18
C PHE A 288 -23.43 -0.35 12.57
N THR A 289 -23.13 0.59 11.66
CA THR A 289 -22.17 1.68 11.92
C THR A 289 -22.64 2.60 13.03
N ASP A 290 -23.93 2.88 13.11
CA ASP A 290 -24.49 3.77 14.15
C ASP A 290 -24.45 3.10 15.52
N HIS A 291 -24.79 1.81 15.59
CA HIS A 291 -24.65 1.01 16.80
C HIS A 291 -23.19 0.96 17.25
N PHE A 292 -22.25 0.79 16.32
CA PHE A 292 -20.83 0.78 16.62
C PHE A 292 -20.33 2.12 17.15
N ARG A 293 -20.62 3.23 16.46
CA ARG A 293 -20.24 4.58 16.93
C ARG A 293 -20.82 4.87 18.32
N LYS A 294 -22.09 4.50 18.56
CA LYS A 294 -22.74 4.67 19.86
C LYS A 294 -22.07 3.83 20.95
N ALA A 295 -21.71 2.58 20.65
CA ALA A 295 -21.00 1.70 21.58
C ALA A 295 -19.62 2.26 21.93
N VAL A 296 -18.83 2.68 20.93
CA VAL A 296 -17.51 3.31 21.14
C VAL A 296 -17.64 4.56 22.00
N SER A 297 -18.56 5.47 21.66
CA SER A 297 -18.78 6.70 22.43
C SER A 297 -19.16 6.43 23.88
N THR A 298 -20.02 5.44 24.12
CA THR A 298 -20.45 5.08 25.49
C THR A 298 -19.30 4.48 26.29
N ILE A 299 -18.56 3.54 25.71
CA ILE A 299 -17.44 2.86 26.38
C ILE A 299 -16.29 3.85 26.63
N PHE A 300 -15.99 4.72 25.68
CA PHE A 300 -14.92 5.70 25.82
C PHE A 300 -15.22 6.74 26.90
N ALA A 301 -16.48 7.19 27.00
CA ALA A 301 -16.87 8.15 28.03
C ALA A 301 -16.65 7.62 29.46
N ASP A 302 -16.68 6.30 29.64
CA ASP A 302 -16.58 5.64 30.94
C ASP A 302 -15.16 5.11 31.23
N GLN A 303 -14.46 4.59 30.21
CA GLN A 303 -13.27 3.76 30.40
C GLN A 303 -12.02 4.26 29.69
N LEU A 304 -12.10 5.28 28.82
CA LEU A 304 -10.94 5.77 28.08
C LEU A 304 -9.92 6.39 29.03
N GLN A 305 -8.71 5.85 29.05
CA GLN A 305 -7.64 6.30 29.93
C GLN A 305 -6.30 6.29 29.20
N LEU A 306 -5.44 7.26 29.56
CA LEU A 306 -4.04 7.22 29.18
C LEU A 306 -3.29 6.16 30.00
N ALA A 307 -2.32 5.50 29.37
CA ALA A 307 -1.36 4.70 30.10
C ALA A 307 -0.63 5.59 31.14
N PRO A 308 -0.38 5.10 32.37
CA PRO A 308 0.29 5.91 33.40
C PRO A 308 1.66 6.46 32.96
N SER A 309 2.43 5.66 32.22
CA SER A 309 3.71 6.07 31.65
C SER A 309 3.56 7.14 30.58
N ALA A 310 2.49 7.08 29.77
CA ALA A 310 2.21 8.10 28.77
C ALA A 310 1.93 9.46 29.43
N ARG A 311 1.06 9.49 30.44
CA ARG A 311 0.74 10.73 31.17
C ARG A 311 1.99 11.35 31.79
N ALA A 312 2.83 10.54 32.44
CA ALA A 312 4.09 11.01 33.02
C ALA A 312 5.04 11.59 31.95
N THR A 313 5.17 10.92 30.80
CA THR A 313 6.01 11.37 29.69
C THR A 313 5.49 12.66 29.06
N ILE A 314 4.19 12.76 28.80
CA ILE A 314 3.52 13.97 28.28
C ILE A 314 3.73 15.15 29.23
N ALA A 315 3.45 14.97 30.53
CA ALA A 315 3.63 16.02 31.53
C ALA A 315 5.09 16.46 31.67
N ARG A 316 6.05 15.55 31.49
CA ARG A 316 7.48 15.90 31.47
C ARG A 316 7.87 16.67 30.22
N LEU A 317 7.37 16.30 29.04
CA LEU A 317 7.61 17.05 27.80
C LEU A 317 7.03 18.47 27.87
N ALA A 318 5.78 18.59 28.30
CA ALA A 318 5.10 19.88 28.45
C ALA A 318 5.84 20.82 29.43
N ARG A 319 6.29 20.31 30.59
CA ARG A 319 7.09 21.09 31.56
C ARG A 319 8.43 21.59 31.02
N ASN A 320 8.99 20.90 30.01
CA ASN A 320 10.21 21.33 29.34
C ASN A 320 9.94 22.23 28.12
N GLY A 321 8.72 22.73 27.96
CA GLY A 321 8.34 23.62 26.86
C GLY A 321 8.21 22.93 25.50
N VAL A 322 8.23 21.59 25.46
CA VAL A 322 8.00 20.83 24.22
C VAL A 322 6.51 20.79 23.94
N LYS A 323 6.11 21.19 22.74
CA LYS A 323 4.71 21.11 22.31
C LYS A 323 4.29 19.66 22.15
N VAL A 324 3.30 19.21 22.92
CA VAL A 324 2.79 17.83 22.82
C VAL A 324 1.46 17.82 22.09
N ARG A 325 1.32 16.89 21.15
CA ARG A 325 0.08 16.64 20.42
C ARG A 325 -0.31 15.18 20.45
N ILE A 326 -1.60 14.93 20.41
CA ILE A 326 -2.16 13.59 20.31
C ILE A 326 -2.97 13.50 19.02
N ALA A 327 -2.47 12.71 18.08
CA ALA A 327 -3.09 12.47 16.80
C ALA A 327 -4.21 11.43 16.93
N ILE A 328 -5.40 11.82 16.48
CA ILE A 328 -6.63 11.02 16.50
C ILE A 328 -6.96 10.64 15.06
N ASN A 329 -7.37 9.38 14.82
CA ASN A 329 -7.89 8.98 13.52
C ASN A 329 -9.27 9.56 13.25
N ASP A 330 -9.61 9.79 11.98
CA ASP A 330 -10.93 10.26 11.51
C ASP A 330 -12.12 9.57 12.21
N ASP A 331 -12.05 8.25 12.39
CA ASP A 331 -13.11 7.45 13.01
C ASP A 331 -13.41 7.85 14.47
N LYS A 332 -12.42 8.46 15.14
CA LYS A 332 -12.46 8.89 16.55
C LYS A 332 -12.58 10.41 16.70
N ALA A 333 -12.42 11.19 15.62
CA ALA A 333 -12.54 12.65 15.63
C ALA A 333 -13.97 13.14 15.95
N SER A 334 -14.98 12.28 15.76
CA SER A 334 -16.38 12.57 16.06
C SER A 334 -16.76 12.44 17.55
N LEU A 335 -15.84 12.01 18.41
CA LEU A 335 -16.10 11.84 19.83
C LEU A 335 -16.03 13.21 20.55
N PRO A 336 -17.14 13.66 21.18
CA PRO A 336 -17.13 14.92 21.90
C PRO A 336 -16.21 14.84 23.13
N ASP A 337 -15.47 15.92 23.37
CA ASP A 337 -14.77 16.19 24.62
C ASP A 337 -13.66 15.21 25.02
N LEU A 338 -13.00 14.59 24.04
CA LEU A 338 -11.92 13.62 24.25
C LEU A 338 -10.76 14.19 25.10
N GLY A 339 -10.55 15.51 25.04
CA GLY A 339 -9.55 16.22 25.84
C GLY A 339 -9.83 16.14 27.34
N LYS A 340 -11.09 16.33 27.74
CA LYS A 340 -11.51 16.19 29.13
C LYS A 340 -11.53 14.74 29.58
N LEU A 341 -11.94 13.82 28.71
CA LEU A 341 -11.94 12.38 29.03
C LEU A 341 -10.54 11.86 29.35
N LEU A 342 -9.53 12.33 28.61
CA LEU A 342 -8.14 11.95 28.83
C LEU A 342 -7.45 12.79 29.94
N ASP A 343 -8.14 13.81 30.46
CA ASP A 343 -7.63 14.76 31.46
C ASP A 343 -6.29 15.36 30.99
N LEU A 344 -6.36 15.99 29.81
CA LEU A 344 -5.23 16.60 29.10
C LEU A 344 -5.04 18.08 29.40
N ASP A 345 -5.79 18.67 30.33
CA ASP A 345 -5.90 20.12 30.50
C ASP A 345 -4.52 20.82 30.56
N GLY A 346 -4.17 21.49 29.46
CA GLY A 346 -2.91 22.21 29.26
C GLY A 346 -1.67 21.34 28.98
N LEU A 347 -1.79 20.01 28.99
CA LEU A 347 -0.68 19.08 28.79
C LEU A 347 -0.44 18.71 27.32
N ALA A 348 -1.50 18.60 26.51
CA ALA A 348 -1.40 18.27 25.09
C ALA A 348 -2.58 18.83 24.28
N GLU A 349 -2.35 19.09 23.00
CA GLU A 349 -3.40 19.43 22.04
C GLU A 349 -3.87 18.16 21.30
N LEU A 350 -5.18 18.01 21.13
CA LEU A 350 -5.74 17.00 20.22
C LEU A 350 -5.72 17.54 18.79
N CYS A 351 -5.35 16.71 17.83
CA CYS A 351 -5.38 17.06 16.42
C CYS A 351 -5.70 15.85 15.54
N ASP A 352 -6.23 16.12 14.35
CA ASP A 352 -6.28 15.11 13.30
C ASP A 352 -4.87 14.78 12.80
N VAL A 353 -4.66 13.53 12.34
CA VAL A 353 -3.38 13.06 11.77
C VAL A 353 -2.90 13.97 10.64
N THR A 354 -3.79 14.36 9.72
CA THR A 354 -3.45 15.20 8.57
C THR A 354 -3.03 16.60 8.98
N THR A 355 -3.71 17.17 9.99
CA THR A 355 -3.36 18.49 10.54
C THR A 355 -2.00 18.44 11.24
N ALA A 356 -1.72 17.37 11.99
CA ALA A 356 -0.43 17.18 12.64
C ALA A 356 0.73 17.13 11.64
N GLU A 357 0.54 16.45 10.50
CA GLU A 357 1.55 16.36 9.45
C GLU A 357 1.79 17.71 8.74
N GLN A 358 0.73 18.50 8.50
CA GLN A 358 0.80 19.77 7.79
C GLN A 358 1.41 20.92 8.60
N GLU A 359 1.16 20.96 9.91
CA GLU A 359 1.62 22.06 10.77
C GLU A 359 3.09 21.95 11.18
N ARG A 360 3.80 20.92 10.70
CA ARG A 360 5.23 20.79 10.93
C ARG A 360 5.96 21.99 10.30
N LYS A 361 6.65 22.76 11.14
CA LYS A 361 7.54 23.84 10.67
C LYS A 361 8.84 23.26 10.11
N PRO A 362 9.24 23.58 8.87
CA PRO A 362 10.54 23.20 8.34
C PRO A 362 11.67 23.70 9.23
N GLY A 363 12.69 22.87 9.45
CA GLY A 363 13.86 23.22 10.27
C GLY A 363 13.67 23.12 11.78
N VAL A 364 12.49 22.70 12.26
CA VAL A 364 12.22 22.45 13.68
C VAL A 364 12.16 20.95 13.94
N ALA A 365 12.97 20.45 14.87
CA ALA A 365 12.97 19.04 15.24
C ALA A 365 11.61 18.64 15.84
N SER A 366 10.95 17.70 15.17
CA SER A 366 9.64 17.15 15.56
C SER A 366 9.71 15.63 15.56
N VAL A 367 9.14 15.00 16.57
CA VAL A 367 9.12 13.53 16.72
C VAL A 367 7.69 13.01 16.64
N TRP A 368 7.47 11.93 15.91
CA TRP A 368 6.23 11.18 15.88
C TRP A 368 6.42 9.84 16.59
N VAL A 369 5.53 9.53 17.52
CA VAL A 369 5.57 8.33 18.35
C VAL A 369 4.36 7.46 18.06
N SER A 370 4.60 6.23 17.62
CA SER A 370 3.52 5.33 17.21
C SER A 370 3.87 3.85 17.37
N MET A 371 2.85 3.03 17.59
CA MET A 371 2.90 1.58 17.34
C MET A 371 2.56 1.22 15.87
N ASP A 372 1.96 2.14 15.11
CA ASP A 372 1.54 1.93 13.73
C ASP A 372 2.65 2.28 12.72
N ARG A 373 3.17 1.26 12.05
CA ARG A 373 4.20 1.38 11.01
C ARG A 373 3.78 2.21 9.80
N ALA A 374 2.50 2.20 9.44
CA ALA A 374 2.02 3.00 8.32
C ALA A 374 2.13 4.49 8.67
N ARG A 375 1.76 4.86 9.91
CA ARG A 375 1.90 6.21 10.43
C ARG A 375 3.36 6.63 10.58
N LEU A 376 4.24 5.80 11.15
CA LEU A 376 5.67 6.12 11.22
C LEU A 376 6.27 6.37 9.83
N ARG A 377 5.88 5.59 8.81
CA ARG A 377 6.33 5.84 7.43
C ARG A 377 5.77 7.13 6.85
N SER A 378 4.51 7.44 7.11
CA SER A 378 3.88 8.69 6.67
C SER A 378 4.57 9.90 7.30
N ALA A 379 4.68 9.90 8.64
CA ALA A 379 5.35 10.95 9.40
C ALA A 379 6.81 11.15 8.96
N ASN A 380 7.55 10.07 8.71
CA ASN A 380 8.93 10.16 8.22
C ASN A 380 9.01 10.80 6.81
N ARG A 381 8.03 10.56 5.92
CA ARG A 381 7.95 11.24 4.62
C ARG A 381 7.61 12.73 4.77
N CYS A 382 6.84 13.09 5.78
CA CYS A 382 6.62 14.49 6.20
C CYS A 382 7.83 15.06 6.99
N GLY A 383 8.90 14.27 7.12
CA GLY A 383 10.21 14.61 7.71
C GLY A 383 10.22 14.73 9.24
N PHE A 384 9.26 14.11 9.92
CA PHE A 384 9.36 13.87 11.35
C PHE A 384 10.49 12.88 11.65
N HIS A 385 11.16 13.04 12.79
CA HIS A 385 11.83 11.92 13.43
C HIS A 385 10.77 10.96 13.93
N VAL A 386 11.02 9.65 13.83
CA VAL A 386 9.99 8.66 14.14
C VAL A 386 10.49 7.68 15.17
N LEU A 387 9.68 7.48 16.21
CA LEU A 387 9.97 6.62 17.34
C LEU A 387 8.88 5.56 17.47
N GLY A 388 9.25 4.31 17.18
CA GLY A 388 8.36 3.18 17.35
C GLY A 388 8.30 2.72 18.80
N ILE A 389 7.13 2.28 19.26
CA ILE A 389 7.01 1.54 20.52
C ILE A 389 6.83 0.07 20.20
N LYS A 390 7.61 -0.80 20.86
CA LYS A 390 7.42 -2.24 20.73
C LYS A 390 6.05 -2.62 21.29
N GLY A 391 5.21 -3.25 20.46
CA GLY A 391 3.98 -3.86 20.94
C GLY A 391 4.28 -5.00 21.93
N GLN A 392 3.28 -5.36 22.75
CA GLN A 392 3.42 -6.43 23.74
C GLN A 392 3.81 -7.79 23.11
N ASP A 393 3.51 -7.99 21.83
CA ASP A 393 3.79 -9.24 21.11
C ASP A 393 5.29 -9.46 20.80
N GLY A 394 6.17 -8.55 21.22
CA GLY A 394 7.63 -8.73 21.15
C GLY A 394 8.22 -8.78 19.73
N HIS A 395 7.39 -8.71 18.69
CA HIS A 395 7.83 -8.72 17.31
C HIS A 395 8.63 -7.45 17.00
N MET A 396 9.96 -7.60 16.95
CA MET A 396 10.82 -6.57 16.40
C MET A 396 10.51 -6.38 14.93
N PHE A 397 10.15 -5.16 14.60
CA PHE A 397 9.69 -4.79 13.29
C PHE A 397 10.87 -4.29 12.45
N GLU A 398 11.08 -4.86 11.25
CA GLU A 398 12.07 -4.39 10.26
C GLU A 398 11.70 -2.99 9.72
N TYR A 399 11.87 -1.98 10.55
CA TYR A 399 11.91 -0.58 10.17
C TYR A 399 13.24 -0.03 10.67
N SER A 400 13.97 0.70 9.84
CA SER A 400 15.29 1.26 10.20
C SER A 400 15.20 2.46 11.16
N GLY A 401 14.00 2.74 11.69
CA GLY A 401 13.77 3.79 12.68
C GLY A 401 14.09 3.35 14.11
N GLU A 402 14.04 4.30 15.03
CA GLU A 402 14.35 4.05 16.44
C GLU A 402 13.15 3.42 17.16
N PHE A 403 13.43 2.53 18.11
CA PHE A 403 12.39 1.85 18.89
C PHE A 403 12.69 1.93 20.39
N ILE A 404 11.66 2.21 21.18
CA ILE A 404 11.67 2.08 22.63
C ILE A 404 10.83 0.87 23.05
N ALA A 405 11.20 0.24 24.16
CA ALA A 405 10.45 -0.89 24.71
C ALA A 405 9.13 -0.42 25.34
N SER A 406 9.15 0.74 25.99
CA SER A 406 7.96 1.36 26.59
C SER A 406 8.09 2.88 26.61
N LEU A 407 6.97 3.58 26.84
CA LEU A 407 6.99 5.04 27.06
C LEU A 407 7.76 5.47 28.31
N ALA A 408 8.03 4.55 29.25
CA ALA A 408 8.91 4.84 30.39
C ALA A 408 10.38 5.00 29.96
N ASP A 409 10.74 4.39 28.83
CA ASP A 409 12.08 4.48 28.23
C ASP A 409 12.19 5.65 27.23
N PHE A 410 11.22 6.56 27.21
CA PHE A 410 11.22 7.68 26.27
C PHE A 410 12.50 8.52 26.45
N PRO A 411 13.29 8.72 25.39
CA PRO A 411 14.52 9.49 25.49
C PRO A 411 14.20 10.97 25.75
N PHE A 412 14.78 11.56 26.80
CA PHE A 412 14.63 12.99 27.06
C PHE A 412 15.92 13.73 26.65
N PRO A 413 15.83 14.86 25.92
CA PRO A 413 17.02 15.64 25.56
C PRO A 413 17.63 16.39 26.76
N PHE A 414 16.91 16.49 27.87
CA PHE A 414 17.24 17.36 29.00
C PHE A 414 17.45 16.52 30.27
N HIS A 415 18.65 16.64 30.85
CA HIS A 415 19.01 16.07 32.14
C HIS A 415 18.77 17.06 33.27
#